data_AF-A0A6B1EV34-F1
#
_entry.id   AF-A0A6B1EV34-F1
#
_cell.length_a   1.000
_cell.length_b   1.000
_cell.length_c   1.000
_cell.angle_alpha   90.00
_cell.angle_beta   90.00
_cell.angle_gamma   90.00
#
_symmetry.space_group_name_H-M   'P 1'
#
loop_
_entity.id
_entity.type
_entity.pdbx_description
1 polymer ?
#
loop_
_entity_poly.entity_id
_entity_poly.type
_entity_poly.pdbx_seq_one_letter_code
_entity_poly.pdbx_strand_id
1 'polypeptide(L)' 'MAKIRGRIPKETSGGYARVFGNEALGELMSKVQGTVISAGSELERLITARVETIDDLDAFLRKDIMPDGVLLAK' A
#
# COMPACT_ATOMS: atom_id res chain seq x y z
N MET A 1 13.76 23.37 -9.55
CA MET A 1 13.40 22.65 -10.79
C MET A 1 13.50 23.63 -11.97
N ALA A 2 14.36 23.36 -12.95
CA ALA A 2 14.52 24.24 -14.11
C ALA A 2 13.34 24.06 -15.08
N LYS A 3 12.61 25.14 -15.38
CA LYS A 3 11.46 25.15 -16.29
C LYS A 3 11.97 25.33 -17.72
N ILE A 4 11.95 24.27 -18.53
CA ILE A 4 12.41 24.30 -19.93
C ILE A 4 11.37 25.09 -20.76
N ARG A 5 11.75 26.28 -21.23
CA ARG A 5 10.94 27.13 -22.13
C ARG A 5 10.77 26.40 -23.47
N GLY A 6 9.52 26.14 -23.86
CA GLY A 6 9.19 25.53 -25.16
C GLY A 6 8.76 24.05 -25.11
N ARG A 7 8.71 23.42 -23.94
CA ARG A 7 8.09 22.09 -23.81
C ARG A 7 6.59 22.22 -24.12
N ILE A 8 6.14 21.61 -25.22
CA ILE A 8 4.73 21.32 -25.45
C ILE A 8 4.24 20.61 -24.18
N PRO A 9 3.25 21.13 -23.44
CA PRO A 9 2.75 20.46 -22.26
C PRO A 9 2.37 19.06 -22.71
N LYS A 10 3.08 18.06 -22.20
CA LYS A 10 2.79 16.68 -22.53
C LYS A 10 1.40 16.49 -21.97
N GLU A 11 0.39 16.35 -22.84
CA GLU A 11 -0.91 15.82 -22.44
C GLU A 11 -0.61 14.47 -21.83
N THR A 12 -0.44 14.49 -20.51
CA THR A 12 -0.09 13.31 -19.75
C THR A 12 -1.43 12.68 -19.47
N SER A 13 -1.99 12.04 -20.51
CA SER A 13 -3.21 11.29 -20.33
C SER A 13 -2.93 10.18 -19.33
N GLY A 14 -3.83 10.06 -18.35
CA GLY A 14 -3.71 9.09 -17.27
C GLY A 14 -3.51 7.68 -17.82
N GLY A 15 -2.87 6.80 -17.04
CA GLY A 15 -2.65 5.40 -17.47
C GLY A 15 -3.92 4.73 -17.98
N TYR A 16 -5.04 4.95 -17.28
CA TYR A 16 -6.36 4.44 -17.68
C TYR A 16 -6.92 5.12 -18.94
N ALA A 17 -6.71 6.42 -19.13
CA ALA A 17 -7.16 7.11 -20.35
C ALA A 17 -6.46 6.55 -21.60
N ARG A 18 -5.17 6.21 -21.50
CA ARG A 18 -4.42 5.53 -22.58
C ARG A 18 -4.91 4.11 -22.86
N VAL A 19 -5.29 3.37 -21.82
CA VAL A 19 -5.80 1.99 -21.95
C VAL A 19 -7.18 1.97 -22.60
N PHE A 20 -8.07 2.86 -22.19
CA PHE A 20 -9.46 2.88 -22.66
C PHE A 20 -9.69 3.76 -23.88
N GLY A 21 -8.71 4.58 -24.29
CA GLY A 21 -8.86 5.54 -25.38
C GLY A 21 -9.95 6.60 -25.12
N ASN A 22 -10.31 6.79 -23.85
CA ASN A 22 -11.40 7.66 -23.42
C ASN A 22 -11.01 8.36 -22.12
N GLU A 23 -10.89 9.68 -22.17
CA GLU A 23 -10.41 10.49 -21.04
C GLU A 23 -11.40 10.45 -19.86
N ALA A 24 -12.71 10.59 -20.13
CA ALA A 24 -13.74 10.59 -19.09
C ALA A 24 -13.81 9.24 -18.36
N LEU A 25 -13.72 8.13 -19.10
CA LEU A 25 -13.66 6.79 -18.50
C LEU A 25 -12.33 6.58 -17.74
N GLY A 26 -11.22 7.07 -18.27
CA GLY A 26 -9.91 7.02 -17.61
C GLY A 26 -9.89 7.77 -16.28
N GLU A 27 -10.52 8.94 -16.22
CA GLU A 27 -10.65 9.74 -15.01
C GLU A 27 -11.54 9.03 -13.97
N LEU A 28 -12.69 8.48 -14.40
CA LEU A 28 -13.57 7.69 -13.55
C LEU A 28 -12.83 6.49 -12.93
N MET A 29 -12.12 5.73 -13.74
CA MET A 29 -11.36 4.56 -13.29
C MET A 29 -10.24 4.94 -12.32
N SER A 30 -9.58 6.08 -12.54
CA SER A 30 -8.57 6.60 -11.61
C SER A 30 -9.17 6.91 -10.23
N LYS A 31 -10.38 7.49 -10.18
CA LYS A 31 -11.10 7.76 -8.92
C LYS A 31 -11.50 6.47 -8.22
N VAL A 32 -12.09 5.52 -8.96
CA VAL A 32 -12.46 4.19 -8.42
C VAL A 32 -11.26 3.50 -7.79
N GLN A 33 -10.12 3.47 -8.49
CA GLN A 33 -8.90 2.85 -7.97
C GLN A 33 -8.41 3.56 -6.70
N GLY A 34 -8.45 4.89 -6.68
CA GLY A 34 -8.12 5.68 -5.48
C GLY A 34 -9.01 5.33 -4.28
N THR A 35 -10.33 5.16 -4.51
CA THR A 35 -11.27 4.75 -3.45
C THR A 35 -10.95 3.35 -2.91
N VAL A 36 -10.65 2.38 -3.77
CA VAL A 36 -10.27 1.02 -3.36
C VAL A 36 -9.01 1.02 -2.49
N ILE A 37 -7.98 1.78 -2.91
CA ILE A 37 -6.73 1.91 -2.15
C ILE A 37 -6.99 2.55 -0.78
N SER A 38 -7.80 3.61 -0.74
CA SER A 38 -8.15 4.29 0.50
C SER A 38 -8.92 3.37 1.45
N ALA A 39 -9.86 2.57 0.93
CA ALA A 39 -10.61 1.62 1.74
C ALA A 39 -9.71 0.53 2.32
N GLY A 40 -8.77 0.00 1.52
CA GLY A 40 -7.78 -0.97 2.00
C GLY A 40 -6.86 -0.41 3.09
N SER A 41 -6.37 0.82 2.89
CA SER A 41 -5.52 1.51 3.87
C SER A 41 -6.25 1.74 5.20
N GLU A 42 -7.53 2.11 5.13
CA GLU A 42 -8.34 2.31 6.33
C GLU A 42 -8.62 0.99 7.07
N LEU A 43 -8.88 -0.10 6.33
CA LEU A 43 -9.04 -1.42 6.94
C LEU A 43 -7.76 -1.85 7.67
N GLU A 44 -6.59 -1.67 7.05
CA GLU A 44 -5.29 -1.96 7.68
C GLU A 44 -5.12 -1.16 8.97
N ARG A 45 -5.42 0.13 8.95
CA ARG A 45 -5.36 0.99 10.15
C ARG A 45 -6.30 0.50 11.26
N LEU A 46 -7.52 0.07 10.92
CA LEU A 46 -8.50 -0.43 11.89
C LEU A 46 -8.09 -1.78 12.51
N ILE A 47 -7.44 -2.64 11.73
CA ILE A 47 -6.86 -3.89 12.21
C ILE A 47 -5.70 -3.57 13.15
N THR A 48 -4.75 -2.76 12.72
CA THR A 48 -3.58 -2.34 13.51
C THR A 48 -3.98 -1.69 14.84
N ALA A 49 -5.06 -0.90 14.86
CA ALA A 49 -5.57 -0.29 16.09
C ALA A 49 -6.21 -1.27 17.08
N ARG A 50 -6.50 -2.51 16.67
CA ARG A 50 -7.19 -3.53 17.48
C ARG A 50 -6.31 -4.72 17.84
N VAL A 51 -5.16 -4.88 17.19
CA VAL A 51 -4.20 -5.94 17.51
C VAL A 51 -3.19 -5.45 18.53
N GLU A 52 -2.81 -6.32 19.46
CA GLU A 52 -1.65 -6.08 20.31
C GLU A 52 -0.39 -6.29 19.47
N THR A 53 0.48 -5.28 19.43
CA THR A 53 1.78 -5.40 18.78
C THR A 53 2.68 -6.30 19.61
N ILE A 54 3.24 -7.33 18.97
CA ILE A 54 4.28 -8.17 19.58
C ILE A 54 5.60 -7.42 19.43
N ASP A 55 6.01 -6.72 20.49
CA ASP A 55 7.23 -5.90 20.49
C ASP A 55 8.51 -6.74 20.51
N ASP A 56 8.47 -7.91 21.17
CA ASP A 56 9.57 -8.88 21.23
C ASP A 56 9.05 -10.25 20.79
N LEU A 57 9.29 -10.56 19.51
CA LEU A 57 8.90 -11.82 18.90
C LEU A 57 9.54 -13.02 19.59
N ASP A 58 10.81 -12.93 19.99
CA ASP A 58 11.52 -14.04 20.62
C ASP A 58 10.94 -14.33 22.02
N ALA A 59 10.61 -13.28 22.78
CA ALA A 59 9.94 -13.44 24.08
C ALA A 59 8.55 -14.05 23.93
N PHE A 60 7.77 -13.60 22.93
CA PHE A 60 6.45 -14.14 22.64
C PHE A 60 6.49 -15.64 22.26
N LEU A 61 7.38 -16.02 21.34
CA LEU A 61 7.52 -17.41 20.89
C LEU A 61 7.97 -18.36 22.00
N ARG A 62 8.86 -17.90 22.89
CA ARG A 62 9.30 -18.68 24.07
C ARG A 62 8.19 -18.91 25.09
N LYS A 63 7.24 -17.98 25.20
CA LYS A 63 6.22 -18.00 26.26
C LYS A 63 5.01 -18.88 25.90
N ASP A 64 4.61 -18.86 24.63
CA ASP A 64 3.29 -19.37 24.24
C ASP A 64 3.33 -20.56 23.25
N ILE A 65 4.44 -20.82 22.56
CA ILE A 65 4.43 -21.75 21.41
C ILE A 65 5.47 -22.88 21.50
N MET A 66 6.61 -22.68 22.16
CA MET A 66 7.65 -23.71 22.28
C MET A 66 8.15 -23.88 23.73
N PRO A 67 7.49 -24.70 24.56
CA PRO A 67 8.05 -25.10 25.85
C PRO A 67 9.31 -25.98 25.69
N ASP A 68 9.39 -26.77 24.62
CA ASP A 68 10.46 -27.76 24.36
C ASP A 68 11.26 -27.49 23.06
N GLY A 69 11.37 -26.23 22.63
CA GLY A 69 12.13 -25.88 21.43
C GLY A 69 13.64 -25.93 21.66
N VAL A 70 14.39 -26.65 20.79
CA VAL A 70 15.86 -26.64 20.81
C VAL A 70 16.38 -25.33 20.21
N LEU A 71 17.01 -24.50 21.03
CA LEU A 71 17.74 -23.32 20.57
C LEU A 71 19.04 -23.77 19.90
N LEU A 72 19.24 -23.40 18.64
CA LEU A 72 20.54 -23.54 17.98
C LEU A 72 21.48 -22.50 18.60
N ALA A 73 22.27 -22.94 19.59
CA ALA A 73 23.34 -22.14 20.18
C ALA A 73 24.37 -21.77 19.10
N LYS A 74 24.78 -20.50 19.07
CA LYS A 74 25.95 -20.03 18.32
C LYS A 74 27.23 -20.41 19.06
#